data_AF-A0A4U0GMB9-F1
#
_entry.id   AF-A0A4U0GMB9-F1
#
_cell.length_a   1.000
_cell.length_b   1.000
_cell.length_c   1.000
_cell.angle_alpha   90.00
_cell.angle_beta   90.00
_cell.angle_gamma   90.00
#
_symmetry.space_group_name_H-M   'P 1'
#
loop_
_entity.id
_entity.type
_entity.pdbx_description
1 polymer ?
#
loop_
_entity_poly.entity_id
_entity_poly.type
_entity_poly.pdbx_seq_one_letter_code
_entity_poly.pdbx_strand_id
1 'polypeptide(L)'
;MNRNIQYFDGLGRPMQGVQWQASPNSKKDIVQHIEYDGFGRENKKYLPYVHADGNGSYKAGGSGNVETFYTRTTGADIAGVVRTPKPYAETVFEKSPLNRVLEQGAPGQTWQPAADRTTTGRTVVSDYGTNTGESVLLWKVNETGGGAKAQTGTVDNYYLPGRLYKTVIKDENWVNSSTDPDKPTKEGTVEEYKDFEDRVVLKRIWKSESDSLSTYYVYDDFGDLRYVIPPGYTAPTVTDNSTLFNELVYAYRYDGRRRLIEKKIPGKGWEYIVYNGNDQTVLTQDAVQRAVGKWSYMKYD
;
A
#
# COMPACT_ATOMS: atom_id res chain seq x y z
N MET A 1 33.02 -9.36 -14.65
CA MET A 1 32.92 -9.43 -13.18
C MET A 1 32.12 -8.22 -12.74
N ASN A 2 30.89 -8.40 -12.27
CA ASN A 2 30.07 -7.29 -11.78
C ASN A 2 30.49 -7.00 -10.34
N ARG A 3 30.84 -5.75 -10.04
CA ARG A 3 31.16 -5.29 -8.69
C ARG A 3 30.23 -4.15 -8.32
N ASN A 4 29.68 -4.19 -7.12
CA ASN A 4 28.90 -3.11 -6.54
C ASN A 4 29.65 -2.60 -5.32
N ILE A 5 29.91 -1.30 -5.27
CA ILE A 5 30.71 -0.65 -4.23
C ILE A 5 29.79 0.35 -3.51
N GLN A 6 29.78 0.33 -2.18
CA GLN A 6 28.95 1.20 -1.37
C GLN A 6 29.84 2.10 -0.52
N TYR A 7 29.56 3.40 -0.57
CA TYR A 7 30.23 4.43 0.23
C TYR A 7 29.29 4.88 1.33
N PHE A 8 29.85 5.08 2.52
CA PHE A 8 29.12 5.43 3.74
C PHE A 8 29.63 6.75 4.32
N ASP A 9 28.75 7.49 4.98
CA ASP A 9 29.11 8.67 5.77
C ASP A 9 29.76 8.30 7.11
N GLY A 10 30.16 9.32 7.88
CA GLY A 10 30.77 9.14 9.19
C GLY A 10 29.84 8.52 10.25
N LEU A 11 28.55 8.38 9.95
CA LEU A 11 27.55 7.71 10.79
C LEU A 11 27.21 6.30 10.28
N GLY A 12 27.89 5.82 9.23
CA GLY A 12 27.63 4.51 8.64
C GLY A 12 26.39 4.45 7.74
N ARG A 13 25.84 5.60 7.31
CA ARG A 13 24.70 5.64 6.38
C ARG A 13 25.21 5.64 4.93
N PRO A 14 24.57 4.89 4.01
CA PRO A 14 24.92 4.92 2.59
C PRO A 14 24.82 6.32 1.99
N MET A 15 25.86 6.80 1.32
CA MET A 15 25.84 8.09 0.59
C MET A 15 25.95 7.93 -0.92
N GLN A 16 26.49 6.80 -1.38
CA GLN A 16 26.68 6.53 -2.80
C GLN A 16 26.81 5.03 -3.06
N GLY A 17 26.10 4.52 -4.06
CA GLY A 17 26.31 3.20 -4.65
C GLY A 17 26.99 3.34 -6.02
N VAL A 18 27.99 2.52 -6.30
CA VAL A 18 28.73 2.52 -7.57
C VAL A 18 28.73 1.10 -8.14
N GLN A 19 28.03 0.91 -9.26
CA GLN A 19 28.16 -0.28 -10.08
C GLN A 19 29.33 -0.09 -11.04
N TRP A 20 30.43 -0.81 -10.76
CA TRP A 20 31.69 -0.63 -11.45
C TRP A 20 31.62 -1.10 -12.91
N GLN A 21 31.95 -0.21 -13.84
CA GLN A 21 31.97 -0.48 -15.29
C GLN A 21 30.66 -1.09 -15.85
N ALA A 22 29.52 -0.79 -15.22
CA ALA A 22 28.23 -1.40 -15.54
C ALA A 22 27.54 -0.83 -16.78
N SER A 23 28.00 0.31 -17.32
CA SER A 23 27.42 0.87 -18.55
C SER A 23 27.65 -0.06 -19.76
N PRO A 24 26.67 -0.21 -20.67
CA PRO A 24 26.88 -0.90 -21.95
C PRO A 24 27.99 -0.21 -22.77
N ASN A 25 28.90 -0.99 -23.34
CA ASN A 25 29.91 -0.60 -24.34
C ASN A 25 31.05 0.33 -23.91
N SER A 26 30.92 1.10 -22.81
CA SER A 26 31.92 2.14 -22.45
C SER A 26 32.63 1.93 -21.11
N LYS A 27 32.36 0.80 -20.42
CA LYS A 27 32.94 0.47 -19.10
C LYS A 27 32.96 1.65 -18.12
N LYS A 28 31.87 2.42 -18.09
CA LYS A 28 31.64 3.54 -17.17
C LYS A 28 30.88 3.07 -15.94
N ASP A 29 31.10 3.77 -14.85
CA ASP A 29 30.41 3.51 -13.58
C ASP A 29 28.95 4.01 -13.66
N ILE A 30 28.01 3.21 -13.15
CA ILE A 30 26.64 3.66 -12.87
C ILE A 30 26.58 4.01 -11.39
N VAL A 31 26.21 5.25 -11.10
CA VAL A 31 26.30 5.83 -9.76
C VAL A 31 24.91 6.18 -9.25
N GLN A 32 24.59 5.70 -8.05
CA GLN A 32 23.41 6.07 -7.29
C GLN A 32 23.83 7.04 -6.19
N HIS A 33 23.40 8.29 -6.25
CA HIS A 33 23.57 9.25 -5.16
C HIS A 33 22.46 9.08 -4.12
N ILE A 34 22.82 9.26 -2.84
CA ILE A 34 21.91 9.24 -1.71
C ILE A 34 22.27 10.44 -0.81
N GLU A 35 21.27 11.22 -0.43
CA GLU A 35 21.40 12.30 0.55
C GLU A 35 20.27 12.20 1.57
N TYR A 36 20.50 12.81 2.74
CA TYR A 36 19.57 12.80 3.84
C TYR A 36 19.26 14.23 4.27
N ASP A 37 18.01 14.46 4.68
CA ASP A 37 17.62 15.73 5.28
C ASP A 37 18.22 15.91 6.69
N GLY A 38 17.96 17.07 7.31
CA GLY A 38 18.45 17.38 8.66
C GLY A 38 17.96 16.44 9.77
N PHE A 39 16.97 15.60 9.48
CA PHE A 39 16.44 14.57 10.39
C PHE A 39 17.00 13.17 10.07
N GLY A 40 17.89 13.07 9.08
CA GLY A 40 18.51 11.81 8.66
C GLY A 40 17.64 10.93 7.78
N ARG A 41 16.59 11.46 7.17
CA ARG A 41 15.68 10.74 6.27
C ARG A 41 16.08 10.96 4.82
N GLU A 42 15.98 9.92 3.99
CA GLU A 42 16.15 10.03 2.53
C GLU A 42 14.85 10.61 1.94
N ASN A 43 14.69 11.93 1.99
CA ASN A 43 13.51 12.61 1.45
C ASN A 43 13.56 12.76 -0.08
N LYS A 44 14.73 12.56 -0.69
CA LYS A 44 14.89 12.56 -2.14
C LYS A 44 15.58 11.30 -2.61
N LYS A 45 14.92 10.61 -3.54
CA LYS A 45 15.46 9.44 -4.21
C LYS A 45 15.87 9.82 -5.64
N TYR A 46 17.16 10.05 -5.82
CA TYR A 46 17.73 10.46 -7.09
C TYR A 46 17.73 9.32 -8.12
N LEU A 47 17.60 9.67 -9.40
CA LEU A 47 17.86 8.74 -10.48
C LEU A 47 19.37 8.41 -10.55
N PRO A 48 19.73 7.17 -10.93
CA PRO A 48 21.13 6.82 -11.15
C PRO A 48 21.65 7.51 -12.41
N TYR A 49 22.95 7.80 -12.45
CA TYR A 49 23.59 8.42 -13.61
C TYR A 49 24.88 7.68 -14.00
N VAL A 50 25.30 7.87 -15.25
CA VAL A 50 26.58 7.34 -15.73
C VAL A 50 27.67 8.37 -15.49
N HIS A 51 28.72 8.01 -14.74
CA HIS A 51 29.88 8.88 -14.56
C HIS A 51 30.87 8.73 -15.71
N ALA A 52 31.67 9.76 -16.00
CA ALA A 52 32.70 9.69 -17.03
C ALA A 52 33.85 8.71 -16.69
N ASP A 53 33.96 8.30 -15.43
CA ASP A 53 34.99 7.39 -14.94
C ASP A 53 34.44 5.96 -14.79
N GLY A 54 35.34 4.99 -14.89
CA GLY A 54 35.04 3.56 -14.78
C GLY A 54 35.94 2.84 -13.76
N ASN A 55 36.31 3.54 -12.68
CA ASN A 55 37.33 3.11 -11.73
C ASN A 55 36.74 2.64 -10.38
N GLY A 56 35.42 2.77 -10.19
CA GLY A 56 34.74 2.36 -8.97
C GLY A 56 34.95 3.30 -7.77
N SER A 57 35.77 4.35 -7.91
CA SER A 57 36.04 5.32 -6.84
C SER A 57 34.80 6.14 -6.49
N TYR A 58 34.77 6.69 -5.28
CA TYR A 58 33.78 7.68 -4.86
C TYR A 58 33.75 8.86 -5.84
N LYS A 59 32.55 9.29 -6.22
CA LYS A 59 32.34 10.47 -7.07
C LYS A 59 31.94 11.66 -6.20
N ALA A 60 32.87 12.59 -6.03
CA ALA A 60 32.60 13.87 -5.38
C ALA A 60 31.65 14.72 -6.26
N GLY A 61 30.83 15.58 -5.65
CA GLY A 61 29.87 16.45 -6.35
C GLY A 61 28.40 16.19 -6.00
N GLY A 62 28.11 15.10 -5.30
CA GLY A 62 26.77 14.81 -4.75
C GLY A 62 25.65 14.87 -5.80
N SER A 63 24.55 15.51 -5.45
CA SER A 63 23.39 15.73 -6.32
C SER A 63 23.71 16.58 -7.56
N GLY A 64 24.74 17.44 -7.50
CA GLY A 64 25.18 18.25 -8.65
C GLY A 64 25.62 17.41 -9.85
N ASN A 65 26.18 16.22 -9.63
CA ASN A 65 26.52 15.31 -10.72
C ASN A 65 25.27 14.72 -11.39
N VAL A 66 24.24 14.40 -10.59
CA VAL A 66 22.96 13.89 -11.09
C VAL A 66 22.27 14.99 -11.91
N GLU A 67 22.20 16.19 -11.37
CA GLU A 67 21.61 17.36 -12.05
C GLU A 67 22.32 17.65 -13.37
N THR A 68 23.65 17.66 -13.38
CA THR A 68 24.45 17.87 -14.60
C THR A 68 24.15 16.81 -15.66
N PHE A 69 24.02 15.54 -15.27
CA PHE A 69 23.72 14.45 -16.21
C PHE A 69 22.33 14.62 -16.86
N TYR A 70 21.32 14.96 -16.07
CA TYR A 70 19.92 15.05 -16.53
C TYR A 70 19.53 16.42 -17.11
N THR A 71 20.36 17.45 -16.96
CA THR A 71 20.12 18.80 -17.51
C THR A 71 21.09 19.22 -18.61
N ARG A 72 22.05 18.37 -18.97
CA ARG A 72 23.08 18.69 -19.96
C ARG A 72 22.48 19.28 -21.23
N THR A 73 22.95 20.47 -21.64
CA THR A 73 22.48 21.18 -22.84
C THR A 73 23.37 20.98 -24.05
N THR A 74 24.57 20.43 -23.87
CA THR A 74 25.58 20.24 -24.92
C THR A 74 25.86 18.75 -25.19
N GLY A 75 26.26 18.44 -26.43
CA GLY A 75 26.49 17.07 -26.88
C GLY A 75 25.20 16.37 -27.36
N ALA A 76 25.36 15.16 -27.89
CA ALA A 76 24.23 14.35 -28.34
C ALA A 76 23.34 13.95 -27.16
N ASP A 77 22.03 13.90 -27.42
CA ASP A 77 21.08 13.31 -26.49
C ASP A 77 21.42 11.84 -26.23
N ILE A 78 21.30 11.44 -24.97
CA ILE A 78 21.42 10.04 -24.60
C ILE A 78 20.08 9.41 -24.92
N ALA A 79 20.03 8.59 -25.97
CA ALA A 79 18.83 7.89 -26.38
C ALA A 79 18.22 7.14 -25.19
N GLY A 80 16.92 7.36 -24.94
CA GLY A 80 16.20 6.75 -23.83
C GLY A 80 16.32 7.48 -22.48
N VAL A 81 17.09 8.56 -22.38
CA VAL A 81 17.16 9.39 -21.15
C VAL A 81 16.41 10.69 -21.36
N VAL A 82 15.35 10.88 -20.58
CA VAL A 82 14.58 12.12 -20.58
C VAL A 82 15.33 13.19 -19.79
N ARG A 83 15.54 14.37 -20.39
CA ARG A 83 16.12 15.51 -19.69
C ARG A 83 15.12 16.08 -18.68
N THR A 84 15.58 16.35 -17.47
CA THR A 84 14.74 16.96 -16.44
C THR A 84 15.56 17.73 -15.40
N PRO A 85 15.09 18.91 -14.96
CA PRO A 85 15.68 19.61 -13.82
C PRO A 85 15.39 18.92 -12.47
N LYS A 86 14.55 17.88 -12.46
CA LYS A 86 14.10 17.17 -11.26
C LYS A 86 14.34 15.66 -11.38
N PRO A 87 15.61 15.21 -11.45
CA PRO A 87 15.94 13.79 -11.62
C PRO A 87 15.84 13.02 -10.31
N TYR A 88 14.78 13.24 -9.54
CA TYR A 88 14.57 12.64 -8.24
C TYR A 88 13.08 12.55 -7.90
N ALA A 89 12.70 11.54 -7.15
CA ALA A 89 11.43 11.50 -6.44
C ALA A 89 11.58 12.21 -5.09
N GLU A 90 10.64 13.07 -4.71
CA GLU A 90 10.66 13.77 -3.42
C GLU A 90 9.49 13.30 -2.54
N THR A 91 9.79 13.01 -1.29
CA THR A 91 8.83 12.63 -0.25
C THR A 91 8.70 13.78 0.73
N VAL A 92 7.49 14.32 0.86
CA VAL A 92 7.16 15.33 1.87
C VAL A 92 6.58 14.61 3.08
N PHE A 93 7.22 14.81 4.23
CA PHE A 93 6.77 14.26 5.50
C PHE A 93 6.01 15.30 6.31
N GLU A 94 5.08 14.85 7.14
CA GLU A 94 4.48 15.72 8.14
C GLU A 94 5.52 16.20 9.16
N LYS A 95 5.32 17.41 9.69
CA LYS A 95 6.17 17.99 10.74
C LYS A 95 5.78 17.43 12.12
N SER A 96 5.79 16.11 12.24
CA SER A 96 5.44 15.40 13.47
C SER A 96 6.48 14.30 13.76
N PRO A 97 6.64 13.89 15.03
CA PRO A 97 7.49 12.76 15.39
C PRO A 97 7.12 11.45 14.69
N LEU A 98 5.88 11.31 14.20
CA LEU A 98 5.39 10.10 13.53
C LEU A 98 5.95 9.94 12.11
N ASN A 99 6.56 10.99 11.52
CA ASN A 99 7.20 10.93 10.20
C ASN A 99 6.32 10.33 9.09
N ARG A 100 5.01 10.59 9.12
CA ARG A 100 4.10 10.10 8.07
C ARG A 100 4.30 10.86 6.75
N VAL A 101 4.11 10.17 5.64
CA VAL A 101 4.24 10.73 4.29
C VAL A 101 2.97 11.52 3.97
N LEU A 102 3.09 12.81 3.69
CA LEU A 102 1.98 13.64 3.21
C LEU A 102 1.89 13.60 1.69
N GLU A 103 3.03 13.58 1.02
CA GLU A 103 3.09 13.66 -0.43
C GLU A 103 4.29 12.89 -0.97
N GLN A 104 4.07 12.13 -2.03
CA GLN A 104 5.10 11.37 -2.73
C GLN A 104 5.10 11.76 -4.20
N GLY A 105 6.19 12.40 -4.61
CA GLY A 105 6.48 12.69 -6.01
C GLY A 105 7.24 11.58 -6.71
N ALA A 106 7.46 11.79 -8.01
CA ALA A 106 8.29 10.95 -8.88
C ALA A 106 9.30 11.82 -9.66
N PRO A 107 10.30 11.24 -10.34
CA PRO A 107 11.22 12.01 -11.16
C PRO A 107 10.52 12.76 -12.28
N GLY A 108 10.92 14.01 -12.50
CA GLY A 108 10.34 14.90 -13.50
C GLY A 108 9.61 16.10 -12.87
N GLN A 109 9.62 17.24 -13.57
CA GLN A 109 9.07 18.51 -13.06
C GLN A 109 7.58 18.41 -12.69
N THR A 110 6.78 17.76 -13.53
CA THR A 110 5.33 17.60 -13.31
C THR A 110 4.99 16.77 -12.07
N TRP A 111 5.89 15.86 -11.70
CA TRP A 111 5.71 14.88 -10.63
C TRP A 111 6.32 15.33 -9.30
N GLN A 112 6.74 16.59 -9.20
CA GLN A 112 7.24 17.14 -7.95
C GLN A 112 6.10 17.64 -7.07
N PRO A 113 6.26 17.55 -5.73
CA PRO A 113 5.35 18.17 -4.78
C PRO A 113 5.13 19.66 -5.07
N ALA A 114 3.88 20.11 -4.99
CA ALA A 114 3.52 21.49 -5.23
C ALA A 114 2.24 21.87 -4.48
N ALA A 115 2.09 23.16 -4.15
CA ALA A 115 0.88 23.66 -3.51
C ALA A 115 -0.37 23.47 -4.41
N ASP A 116 -0.19 23.58 -5.73
CA ASP A 116 -1.26 23.46 -6.73
C ASP A 116 -0.96 22.35 -7.75
N ARG A 117 -2.00 21.61 -8.16
CA ARG A 117 -1.93 20.47 -9.10
C ARG A 117 -2.18 20.87 -10.57
N THR A 118 -1.66 22.01 -11.00
CA THR A 118 -1.92 22.55 -12.35
C THR A 118 -0.95 21.96 -13.38
N THR A 119 0.31 22.41 -13.37
CA THR A 119 1.40 21.97 -14.24
C THR A 119 2.41 21.05 -13.52
N THR A 120 2.37 21.07 -12.20
CA THR A 120 3.16 20.25 -11.25
C THR A 120 2.22 19.67 -10.19
N GLY A 121 2.74 19.00 -9.16
CA GLY A 121 1.90 18.45 -8.08
C GLY A 121 1.13 17.20 -8.50
N ARG A 122 1.50 16.55 -9.60
CA ARG A 122 0.96 15.22 -9.96
C ARG A 122 1.66 14.19 -9.09
N THR A 123 1.22 14.11 -7.84
CA THR A 123 1.84 13.32 -6.77
C THR A 123 0.80 12.49 -6.06
N VAL A 124 1.24 11.43 -5.38
CA VAL A 124 0.36 10.73 -4.44
C VAL A 124 0.28 11.55 -3.17
N VAL A 125 -0.92 11.92 -2.73
CA VAL A 125 -1.15 12.69 -1.50
C VAL A 125 -1.90 11.85 -0.50
N SER A 126 -1.49 11.93 0.76
CA SER A 126 -2.11 11.25 1.90
C SER A 126 -2.60 12.25 2.92
N ASP A 127 -3.90 12.23 3.22
CA ASP A 127 -4.47 12.94 4.36
C ASP A 127 -4.74 11.97 5.51
N TYR A 128 -4.47 12.43 6.73
CA TYR A 128 -4.66 11.63 7.94
C TYR A 128 -5.69 12.29 8.85
N GLY A 129 -6.56 11.48 9.44
CA GLY A 129 -7.56 11.94 10.39
C GLY A 129 -8.22 10.78 11.11
N THR A 130 -9.46 11.01 11.55
CA THR A 130 -10.31 9.99 12.16
C THR A 130 -11.65 9.91 11.46
N ASN A 131 -12.40 8.84 11.69
CA ASN A 131 -13.77 8.76 11.21
C ASN A 131 -14.66 9.85 11.85
N THR A 132 -15.61 10.34 11.07
CA THR A 132 -16.68 11.24 11.52
C THR A 132 -17.94 10.43 11.84
N GLY A 133 -19.01 11.08 12.29
CA GLY A 133 -20.31 10.41 12.48
C GLY A 133 -20.81 9.78 11.18
N GLU A 134 -21.49 8.64 11.30
CA GLU A 134 -22.21 7.94 10.22
C GLU A 134 -21.36 7.53 9.00
N SER A 135 -20.02 7.48 9.13
CA SER A 135 -19.14 7.24 7.98
C SER A 135 -18.79 5.77 7.73
N VAL A 136 -18.81 4.91 8.76
CA VAL A 136 -18.38 3.50 8.70
C VAL A 136 -19.35 2.61 9.46
N LEU A 137 -20.02 1.69 8.76
CA LEU A 137 -20.92 0.72 9.41
C LEU A 137 -20.14 -0.20 10.34
N LEU A 138 -20.71 -0.46 11.52
CA LEU A 138 -20.17 -1.42 12.47
C LEU A 138 -20.69 -2.82 12.12
N TRP A 139 -19.80 -3.71 11.69
CA TRP A 139 -20.10 -5.12 11.45
C TRP A 139 -19.68 -5.97 12.64
N LYS A 140 -20.54 -6.90 13.06
CA LYS A 140 -20.21 -7.90 14.09
C LYS A 140 -20.46 -9.30 13.57
N VAL A 141 -19.59 -10.23 13.97
CA VAL A 141 -19.80 -11.66 13.74
C VAL A 141 -20.99 -12.12 14.58
N ASN A 142 -21.83 -12.99 14.02
CA ASN A 142 -22.99 -13.53 14.73
C ASN A 142 -22.52 -14.42 15.90
N GLU A 143 -23.26 -14.45 17.01
CA GLU A 143 -22.92 -15.24 18.21
C GLU A 143 -22.72 -16.73 17.93
N THR A 144 -23.48 -17.28 16.98
CA THR A 144 -23.37 -18.69 16.55
C THR A 144 -22.20 -18.95 15.60
N GLY A 145 -21.46 -17.91 15.19
CA GLY A 145 -20.29 -17.99 14.31
C GLY A 145 -20.58 -18.20 12.82
N GLY A 146 -21.85 -18.42 12.43
CA GLY A 146 -22.30 -18.74 11.05
C GLY A 146 -22.77 -17.53 10.22
N GLY A 147 -22.20 -16.36 10.46
CA GLY A 147 -22.51 -15.15 9.70
C GLY A 147 -21.96 -13.88 10.34
N ALA A 148 -22.30 -12.74 9.76
CA ALA A 148 -22.05 -11.43 10.33
C ALA A 148 -23.23 -10.49 10.04
N LYS A 149 -23.41 -9.45 10.86
CA LYS A 149 -24.48 -8.47 10.68
C LYS A 149 -23.95 -7.06 10.86
N ALA A 150 -24.32 -6.17 9.94
CA ALA A 150 -24.17 -4.74 10.13
C ALA A 150 -25.16 -4.30 11.22
N GLN A 151 -24.67 -3.58 12.22
CA GLN A 151 -25.54 -2.98 13.23
C GLN A 151 -26.50 -2.00 12.52
N THR A 152 -27.80 -2.25 12.61
CA THR A 152 -28.86 -1.42 12.01
C THR A 152 -29.99 -1.25 13.02
N GLY A 153 -30.54 -0.04 13.11
CA GLY A 153 -31.67 0.28 14.00
C GLY A 153 -31.32 0.54 15.48
N THR A 154 -30.04 0.66 15.82
CA THR A 154 -29.54 1.04 17.15
C THR A 154 -28.76 2.36 17.11
N VAL A 155 -28.39 2.92 18.26
CA VAL A 155 -27.50 4.10 18.33
C VAL A 155 -26.09 3.77 17.80
N ASP A 156 -25.72 2.48 17.78
CA ASP A 156 -24.38 1.98 17.45
C ASP A 156 -24.25 1.38 16.03
N ASN A 157 -25.06 1.87 15.07
CA ASN A 157 -25.03 1.35 13.68
C ASN A 157 -23.69 1.63 12.97
N TYR A 158 -22.98 2.65 13.44
CA TYR A 158 -21.71 3.11 12.92
C TYR A 158 -20.68 3.15 14.04
N TYR A 159 -19.40 3.12 13.66
CA TYR A 159 -18.36 3.52 14.59
C TYR A 159 -18.58 4.97 15.04
N LEU A 160 -18.52 5.20 16.36
CA LEU A 160 -18.60 6.55 16.92
C LEU A 160 -17.46 7.43 16.36
N PRO A 161 -17.63 8.76 16.27
CA PRO A 161 -16.58 9.66 15.81
C PRO A 161 -15.27 9.46 16.59
N GLY A 162 -14.14 9.49 15.90
CA GLY A 162 -12.82 9.38 16.54
C GLY A 162 -12.44 7.97 17.00
N ARG A 163 -13.17 6.92 16.58
CA ARG A 163 -12.89 5.52 16.96
C ARG A 163 -12.08 4.73 15.93
N LEU A 164 -11.83 5.32 14.78
CA LEU A 164 -11.02 4.75 13.71
C LEU A 164 -10.01 5.78 13.23
N TYR A 165 -8.79 5.34 12.94
CA TYR A 165 -7.87 6.08 12.10
C TYR A 165 -8.39 6.09 10.66
N LYS A 166 -8.32 7.24 10.01
CA LYS A 166 -8.69 7.44 8.62
C LYS A 166 -7.48 7.92 7.83
N THR A 167 -7.20 7.26 6.72
CA THR A 167 -6.26 7.73 5.70
C THR A 167 -7.00 7.93 4.39
N VAL A 168 -6.84 9.09 3.76
CA VAL A 168 -7.34 9.37 2.40
C VAL A 168 -6.15 9.44 1.47
N ILE A 169 -6.16 8.61 0.43
CA ILE A 169 -5.15 8.60 -0.63
C ILE A 169 -5.75 9.22 -1.89
N LYS A 170 -5.01 10.16 -2.46
CA LYS A 170 -5.25 10.78 -3.77
C LYS A 170 -4.11 10.36 -4.67
N ASP A 171 -4.42 9.72 -5.79
CA ASP A 171 -3.39 9.35 -6.77
C ASP A 171 -2.92 10.57 -7.58
N GLU A 172 -1.97 10.37 -8.48
CA GLU A 172 -1.40 11.43 -9.31
C GLU A 172 -2.42 12.06 -10.27
N ASN A 173 -3.48 11.32 -10.62
CA ASN A 173 -4.54 11.75 -11.53
C ASN A 173 -5.68 12.49 -10.83
N TRP A 174 -5.75 12.43 -9.50
CA TRP A 174 -6.78 13.12 -8.73
C TRP A 174 -6.77 14.63 -9.00
N VAL A 175 -7.98 15.17 -9.19
CA VAL A 175 -8.22 16.60 -9.44
C VAL A 175 -9.19 17.11 -8.38
N ASN A 176 -8.79 18.16 -7.67
CA ASN A 176 -9.71 18.91 -6.83
C ASN A 176 -10.57 19.83 -7.71
N SER A 177 -11.86 19.58 -7.81
CA SER A 177 -12.81 20.50 -8.46
C SER A 177 -13.61 21.35 -7.47
N SER A 178 -13.33 21.22 -6.17
CA SER A 178 -13.94 22.04 -5.13
C SER A 178 -13.33 23.44 -5.12
N THR A 179 -14.18 24.46 -4.97
CA THR A 179 -13.76 25.85 -4.72
C THR A 179 -13.55 26.16 -3.25
N ASP A 180 -13.94 25.24 -2.35
CA ASP A 180 -13.77 25.35 -0.90
C ASP A 180 -12.47 24.62 -0.49
N PRO A 181 -11.44 25.34 -0.03
CA PRO A 181 -10.16 24.74 0.34
C PRO A 181 -10.28 23.79 1.54
N ASP A 182 -11.32 23.94 2.37
CA ASP A 182 -11.56 23.10 3.54
C ASP A 182 -12.39 21.85 3.21
N LYS A 183 -12.89 21.73 1.97
CA LYS A 183 -13.71 20.61 1.50
C LYS A 183 -13.24 20.11 0.13
N PRO A 184 -12.10 19.40 0.05
CA PRO A 184 -11.65 18.80 -1.20
C PRO A 184 -12.65 17.75 -1.70
N THR A 185 -12.68 17.55 -3.02
CA THR A 185 -13.53 16.52 -3.64
C THR A 185 -13.12 15.11 -3.22
N LYS A 186 -14.12 14.23 -3.15
CA LYS A 186 -13.93 12.80 -2.84
C LYS A 186 -13.75 11.97 -4.09
N GLU A 187 -14.28 12.40 -5.25
CA GLU A 187 -14.15 11.64 -6.50
C GLU A 187 -12.69 11.25 -6.79
N GLY A 188 -12.45 9.97 -7.07
CA GLY A 188 -11.11 9.45 -7.35
C GLY A 188 -10.23 9.23 -6.10
N THR A 189 -10.75 9.44 -4.89
CA THR A 189 -10.01 9.15 -3.65
C THR A 189 -10.26 7.74 -3.13
N VAL A 190 -9.28 7.23 -2.39
CA VAL A 190 -9.38 5.98 -1.63
C VAL A 190 -9.29 6.29 -0.14
N GLU A 191 -10.29 5.87 0.64
CA GLU A 191 -10.26 5.96 2.09
C GLU A 191 -9.97 4.58 2.70
N GLU A 192 -9.02 4.53 3.63
CA GLU A 192 -8.74 3.37 4.48
C GLU A 192 -9.07 3.74 5.92
N TYR A 193 -9.84 2.88 6.59
CA TYR A 193 -10.17 3.02 8.00
C TYR A 193 -9.58 1.86 8.78
N LYS A 194 -8.87 2.18 9.87
CA LYS A 194 -8.32 1.21 10.81
C LYS A 194 -8.84 1.43 12.21
N ASP A 195 -9.00 0.35 12.96
CA ASP A 195 -9.21 0.46 14.40
C ASP A 195 -7.90 0.73 15.15
N PHE A 196 -7.98 0.78 16.49
CA PHE A 196 -6.81 1.05 17.34
C PHE A 196 -5.85 -0.14 17.51
N GLU A 197 -6.16 -1.29 16.91
CA GLU A 197 -5.26 -2.44 16.80
C GLU A 197 -4.62 -2.51 15.41
N ASP A 198 -4.69 -1.42 14.63
CA ASP A 198 -4.17 -1.29 13.26
C ASP A 198 -4.81 -2.26 12.25
N ARG A 199 -5.97 -2.83 12.56
CA ARG A 199 -6.73 -3.68 11.64
C ARG A 199 -7.57 -2.81 10.70
N VAL A 200 -7.45 -3.04 9.39
CA VAL A 200 -8.29 -2.35 8.40
C VAL A 200 -9.71 -2.86 8.53
N VAL A 201 -10.68 -1.98 8.82
CA VAL A 201 -12.11 -2.35 8.93
C VAL A 201 -12.92 -1.98 7.68
N LEU A 202 -12.46 -0.99 6.92
CA LEU A 202 -13.09 -0.55 5.68
C LEU A 202 -12.04 0.00 4.70
N LYS A 203 -12.14 -0.41 3.44
CA LYS A 203 -11.58 0.31 2.29
C LYS A 203 -12.70 0.84 1.42
N ARG A 204 -12.68 2.13 1.11
CA ARG A 204 -13.69 2.79 0.29
C ARG A 204 -13.04 3.50 -0.89
N ILE A 205 -13.59 3.30 -2.08
CA ILE A 205 -13.19 4.03 -3.29
C ILE A 205 -14.36 4.93 -3.68
N TRP A 206 -14.11 6.22 -3.87
CA TRP A 206 -15.13 7.17 -4.30
C TRP A 206 -15.14 7.32 -5.82
N LYS A 207 -16.27 6.99 -6.44
CA LYS A 207 -16.50 7.18 -7.88
C LYS A 207 -17.05 8.57 -8.21
N SER A 208 -17.67 9.22 -7.23
CA SER A 208 -18.18 10.59 -7.29
C SER A 208 -18.32 11.11 -5.84
N GLU A 209 -18.87 12.29 -5.63
CA GLU A 209 -19.12 12.82 -4.28
C GLU A 209 -20.15 12.01 -3.46
N SER A 210 -21.00 11.23 -4.14
CA SER A 210 -22.10 10.48 -3.53
C SER A 210 -22.05 8.97 -3.76
N ASP A 211 -21.28 8.51 -4.74
CA ASP A 211 -21.15 7.09 -5.07
C ASP A 211 -19.80 6.54 -4.63
N SER A 212 -19.83 5.47 -3.84
CA SER A 212 -18.63 4.84 -3.31
C SER A 212 -18.73 3.32 -3.28
N LEU A 213 -17.59 2.66 -3.48
CA LEU A 213 -17.42 1.22 -3.42
C LEU A 213 -16.73 0.88 -2.10
N SER A 214 -17.48 0.34 -1.14
CA SER A 214 -16.99 -0.01 0.20
C SER A 214 -16.73 -1.51 0.34
N THR A 215 -15.52 -1.88 0.75
CA THR A 215 -15.15 -3.26 1.12
C THR A 215 -14.93 -3.31 2.62
N TYR A 216 -15.75 -4.09 3.34
CA TYR A 216 -15.66 -4.24 4.78
C TYR A 216 -14.84 -5.47 5.16
N TYR A 217 -14.08 -5.33 6.24
CA TYR A 217 -13.26 -6.37 6.84
C TYR A 217 -13.80 -6.60 8.24
N VAL A 218 -14.37 -7.77 8.48
CA VAL A 218 -15.10 -8.08 9.71
C VAL A 218 -14.28 -9.03 10.55
N TYR A 219 -13.96 -8.60 11.76
CA TYR A 219 -13.19 -9.36 12.74
C TYR A 219 -14.11 -9.91 13.83
N ASP A 220 -13.72 -11.01 14.45
CA ASP A 220 -14.31 -11.42 15.73
C ASP A 220 -13.64 -10.74 16.93
N ASP A 221 -14.15 -11.05 18.12
CA ASP A 221 -13.70 -10.47 19.39
C ASP A 221 -12.24 -10.81 19.73
N PHE A 222 -11.63 -11.80 19.06
CA PHE A 222 -10.24 -12.23 19.29
C PHE A 222 -9.23 -11.57 18.35
N GLY A 223 -9.69 -10.76 17.39
CA GLY A 223 -8.78 -10.16 16.41
C GLY A 223 -8.78 -10.82 15.05
N ASP A 224 -9.46 -11.96 14.88
CA ASP A 224 -9.29 -12.79 13.69
C ASP A 224 -10.21 -12.30 12.57
N LEU A 225 -9.67 -12.13 11.35
CA LEU A 225 -10.45 -11.69 10.19
C LEU A 225 -11.40 -12.81 9.78
N ARG A 226 -12.72 -12.62 9.94
CA ARG A 226 -13.75 -13.63 9.66
C ARG A 226 -14.39 -13.49 8.30
N TYR A 227 -14.56 -12.26 7.82
CA TYR A 227 -15.19 -11.98 6.52
C TYR A 227 -14.57 -10.79 5.80
N VAL A 228 -14.51 -10.86 4.47
CA VAL A 228 -14.32 -9.68 3.60
C VAL A 228 -15.54 -9.55 2.70
N ILE A 229 -16.26 -8.44 2.88
CA ILE A 229 -17.55 -8.17 2.25
C ILE A 229 -17.32 -7.13 1.16
N PRO A 230 -17.43 -7.49 -0.13
CA PRO A 230 -17.18 -6.56 -1.24
C PRO A 230 -18.34 -5.57 -1.44
N PRO A 231 -18.14 -4.49 -2.21
CA PRO A 231 -19.18 -3.49 -2.48
C PRO A 231 -20.43 -4.04 -3.16
N GLY A 232 -20.32 -5.15 -3.90
CA GLY A 232 -21.46 -5.82 -4.53
C GLY A 232 -22.40 -6.54 -3.55
N TYR A 233 -21.97 -6.75 -2.29
CA TYR A 233 -22.80 -7.38 -1.27
C TYR A 233 -23.61 -6.31 -0.52
N THR A 234 -24.85 -6.09 -0.94
CA THR A 234 -25.69 -4.98 -0.45
C THR A 234 -26.59 -5.34 0.74
N ALA A 235 -26.68 -6.62 1.09
CA ALA A 235 -27.50 -7.07 2.21
C ALA A 235 -26.85 -6.68 3.56
N PRO A 236 -27.65 -6.29 4.58
CA PRO A 236 -27.13 -5.89 5.89
C PRO A 236 -26.68 -7.07 6.76
N THR A 237 -26.93 -8.30 6.30
CA THR A 237 -26.58 -9.54 7.00
C THR A 237 -25.87 -10.48 6.03
N VAL A 238 -24.74 -11.01 6.49
CA VAL A 238 -24.04 -12.15 5.89
C VAL A 238 -24.53 -13.42 6.57
N THR A 239 -25.11 -14.32 5.79
CA THR A 239 -25.46 -15.67 6.22
C THR A 239 -24.61 -16.66 5.43
N ASP A 240 -23.85 -17.48 6.14
CA ASP A 240 -22.98 -18.49 5.52
C ASP A 240 -23.79 -19.40 4.57
N ASN A 241 -23.14 -19.79 3.48
CA ASN A 241 -23.68 -20.68 2.44
C ASN A 241 -24.91 -20.17 1.67
N SER A 242 -25.36 -18.92 1.89
CA SER A 242 -26.33 -18.27 1.00
C SER A 242 -25.74 -18.04 -0.40
N THR A 243 -26.60 -17.85 -1.43
CA THR A 243 -26.15 -17.62 -2.82
C THR A 243 -25.18 -16.45 -2.91
N LEU A 244 -25.57 -15.28 -2.38
CA LEU A 244 -24.71 -14.08 -2.38
C LEU A 244 -23.42 -14.30 -1.59
N PHE A 245 -23.49 -15.00 -0.45
CA PHE A 245 -22.29 -15.35 0.31
C PHE A 245 -21.34 -16.17 -0.56
N ASN A 246 -21.83 -17.24 -1.19
CA ASN A 246 -21.03 -18.15 -2.00
C ASN A 246 -20.39 -17.44 -3.20
N GLU A 247 -21.10 -16.51 -3.82
CA GLU A 247 -20.63 -15.80 -5.01
C GLU A 247 -19.67 -14.65 -4.70
N LEU A 248 -19.80 -13.95 -3.56
CA LEU A 248 -19.14 -12.66 -3.36
C LEU A 248 -18.24 -12.55 -2.13
N VAL A 249 -18.53 -13.27 -1.04
CA VAL A 249 -17.88 -13.04 0.26
C VAL A 249 -16.65 -13.92 0.45
N TYR A 250 -15.55 -13.37 0.97
CA TYR A 250 -14.47 -14.18 1.53
C TYR A 250 -14.79 -14.50 2.99
N ALA A 251 -14.55 -15.74 3.43
CA ALA A 251 -14.77 -16.13 4.82
C ALA A 251 -13.65 -17.02 5.35
N TYR A 252 -13.38 -16.87 6.64
CA TYR A 252 -12.30 -17.56 7.33
C TYR A 252 -12.77 -18.07 8.70
N ARG A 253 -12.18 -19.20 9.11
CA ARG A 253 -12.37 -19.82 10.43
C ARG A 253 -11.04 -20.23 11.01
N TYR A 254 -10.93 -20.06 12.31
CA TYR A 254 -9.70 -20.33 13.06
C TYR A 254 -9.99 -21.33 14.17
N ASP A 255 -8.98 -22.13 14.51
CA ASP A 255 -9.03 -22.95 15.72
C ASP A 255 -8.73 -22.12 16.97
N GLY A 256 -8.79 -22.75 18.15
CA GLY A 256 -8.48 -22.08 19.43
C GLY A 256 -7.03 -21.59 19.56
N ARG A 257 -6.14 -21.91 18.61
CA ARG A 257 -4.76 -21.39 18.53
C ARG A 257 -4.63 -20.27 17.50
N ARG A 258 -5.74 -19.80 16.92
CA ARG A 258 -5.82 -18.79 15.85
C ARG A 258 -5.15 -19.23 14.54
N ARG A 259 -5.12 -20.53 14.25
CA ARG A 259 -4.65 -21.05 12.96
C ARG A 259 -5.83 -21.16 12.00
N LEU A 260 -5.67 -20.70 10.76
CA LEU A 260 -6.72 -20.78 9.73
C LEU A 260 -7.03 -22.25 9.41
N ILE A 261 -8.24 -22.72 9.74
CA ILE A 261 -8.69 -24.10 9.54
C ILE A 261 -9.75 -24.25 8.45
N GLU A 262 -10.50 -23.18 8.15
CA GLU A 262 -11.43 -23.17 7.03
C GLU A 262 -11.33 -21.84 6.30
N LYS A 263 -11.31 -21.92 4.97
CA LYS A 263 -11.22 -20.77 4.08
C LYS A 263 -12.26 -20.92 2.98
N LYS A 264 -12.99 -19.85 2.70
CA LYS A 264 -13.89 -19.77 1.56
C LYS A 264 -13.55 -18.54 0.75
N ILE A 265 -13.39 -18.74 -0.56
CA ILE A 265 -13.21 -17.64 -1.51
C ILE A 265 -14.45 -17.53 -2.42
N PRO A 266 -14.78 -16.33 -2.91
CA PRO A 266 -15.89 -16.12 -3.85
C PRO A 266 -15.87 -17.09 -5.03
N GLY A 267 -17.01 -17.71 -5.33
CA GLY A 267 -17.15 -18.68 -6.43
C GLY A 267 -16.58 -20.08 -6.17
N LYS A 268 -15.92 -20.32 -5.03
CA LYS A 268 -15.48 -21.66 -4.62
C LYS A 268 -16.20 -22.12 -3.35
N GLY A 269 -16.27 -23.43 -3.15
CA GLY A 269 -16.67 -24.01 -1.86
C GLY A 269 -15.57 -23.85 -0.80
N TRP A 270 -15.88 -24.28 0.43
CA TRP A 270 -14.95 -24.25 1.55
C TRP A 270 -13.73 -25.16 1.32
N GLU A 271 -12.57 -24.64 1.72
CA GLU A 271 -11.28 -25.33 1.81
C GLU A 271 -10.93 -25.53 3.28
N TYR A 272 -10.43 -26.72 3.62
CA TYR A 272 -10.15 -27.14 4.99
C TYR A 272 -8.67 -27.39 5.15
N ILE A 273 -8.13 -27.03 6.31
CA ILE A 273 -6.70 -27.11 6.63
C ILE A 273 -6.57 -27.78 7.98
N VAL A 274 -5.77 -28.84 8.04
CA VAL A 274 -5.47 -29.58 9.28
C VAL A 274 -3.99 -29.47 9.57
N TYR A 275 -3.67 -29.17 10.83
CA TYR A 275 -2.30 -29.00 11.31
C TYR A 275 -1.91 -30.13 12.27
N ASN A 276 -0.63 -30.48 12.29
CA ASN A 276 -0.07 -31.35 13.33
C ASN A 276 0.23 -30.57 14.64
N GLY A 277 0.84 -31.26 15.61
CA GLY A 277 1.24 -30.66 16.89
C GLY A 277 2.32 -29.58 16.76
N ASN A 278 3.10 -29.58 15.68
CA ASN A 278 4.18 -28.65 15.39
C ASN A 278 3.73 -27.44 14.54
N ASP A 279 2.42 -27.20 14.42
CA ASP A 279 1.84 -26.12 13.61
C ASP A 279 2.12 -26.20 12.11
N GLN A 280 2.43 -27.39 11.60
CA GLN A 280 2.62 -27.62 10.17
C GLN A 280 1.34 -28.16 9.54
N THR A 281 0.97 -27.65 8.36
CA THR A 281 -0.18 -28.12 7.58
C THR A 281 0.07 -29.53 7.08
N VAL A 282 -0.70 -30.51 7.57
CA VAL A 282 -0.55 -31.92 7.16
C VAL A 282 -1.62 -32.37 6.19
N LEU A 283 -2.81 -31.75 6.21
CA LEU A 283 -3.87 -32.07 5.27
C LEU A 283 -4.55 -30.79 4.75
N THR A 284 -4.90 -30.80 3.47
CA THR A 284 -5.83 -29.83 2.89
C THR A 284 -6.92 -30.54 2.08
N GLN A 285 -8.11 -29.97 2.07
CA GLN A 285 -9.23 -30.48 1.29
C GLN A 285 -10.07 -29.34 0.72
N ASP A 286 -10.18 -29.29 -0.61
CA ASP A 286 -11.15 -28.43 -1.29
C ASP A 286 -12.53 -29.10 -1.45
N ALA A 287 -13.51 -28.33 -1.94
CA ALA A 287 -14.88 -28.82 -2.13
C ALA A 287 -15.01 -29.99 -3.12
N VAL A 288 -14.16 -30.06 -4.16
CA VAL A 288 -14.19 -31.14 -5.15
C VAL A 288 -13.60 -32.42 -4.54
N GLN A 289 -12.48 -32.29 -3.83
CA GLN A 289 -11.87 -33.39 -3.09
C GLN A 289 -12.81 -33.93 -2.03
N ARG A 290 -13.52 -33.04 -1.31
CA ARG A 290 -14.52 -33.44 -0.32
C ARG A 290 -15.65 -34.28 -0.91
N ALA A 291 -16.16 -33.90 -2.08
CA ALA A 291 -17.25 -34.63 -2.74
C ALA A 291 -16.89 -36.10 -3.02
N VAL A 292 -15.60 -36.43 -3.09
CA VAL A 292 -15.08 -37.80 -3.29
C VAL A 292 -14.28 -38.33 -2.10
N GLY A 293 -14.35 -37.67 -0.94
CA GLY A 293 -13.68 -38.11 0.30
C GLY A 293 -12.14 -38.09 0.26
N LYS A 294 -11.53 -37.27 -0.60
CA LYS A 294 -10.06 -37.18 -0.76
C LYS A 294 -9.47 -36.01 0.02
N TRP A 295 -8.18 -36.13 0.34
CA TRP A 295 -7.36 -35.09 0.97
C TRP A 295 -6.00 -35.01 0.27
N SER A 296 -5.44 -33.81 0.18
CA SER A 296 -4.03 -33.62 -0.11
C SER A 296 -3.24 -33.76 1.20
N TYR A 297 -2.20 -34.59 1.20
CA TYR A 297 -1.36 -34.84 2.37
C TYR A 297 0.05 -34.29 2.17
N MET A 298 0.59 -33.64 3.21
CA MET A 298 1.97 -33.15 3.27
C MET A 298 2.72 -33.89 4.38
N LYS A 299 3.89 -34.46 4.02
CA LYS A 299 4.80 -35.12 4.95
C LYS A 299 6.04 -34.24 5.15
N TYR A 300 6.41 -34.03 6.40
CA TYR A 300 7.61 -33.33 6.80
C TYR A 300 8.67 -34.35 7.25
N ASP A 301 9.94 -34.00 7.03
CA ASP A 301 11.12 -34.78 7.43
C ASP A 301 11.54 -34.53 8.89
#